data_AF-A0AAV0U687-F1
#
_entry.id   AF-A0AAV0U687-F1
#
_cell.length_a   1.000
_cell.length_b   1.000
_cell.length_c   1.000
_cell.angle_alpha   90.00
_cell.angle_beta   90.00
_cell.angle_gamma   90.00
#
_symmetry.space_group_name_H-M   'P 1'
#
loop_
_entity.id
_entity.type
_entity.pdbx_description
1 polymer ?
#
loop_
_entity_poly.entity_id
_entity_poly.type
_entity_poly.pdbx_seq_one_letter_code
_entity_poly.pdbx_strand_id
1 'polypeptide(L)'
;MVMPRLQHVIVVVQASVGNVVYSGYEKYFYDMVSPLKKKYPNKFKVYTTKRKLNLYIHSKIVIIDDVYLSIGSANWNRRSMTSDSELNANVVDQDTIKSPDGITVNKLARDFRIRKFHEMTGVSYDKLDAMTFLDAAAQFDVAAADDMSLLQILSAKTYLYHIVFLDSIRQQVDPQDTCNT
;
A
#
# COMPACT_ATOMS: atom_id res chain seq x y z
N MET A 1 -15.57 -12.98 -5.15
CA MET A 1 -14.43 -12.33 -4.46
C MET A 1 -13.31 -12.13 -5.49
N VAL A 2 -12.66 -10.95 -5.56
CA VAL A 2 -11.73 -10.56 -6.66
C VAL A 2 -10.32 -11.17 -6.51
N MET A 3 -9.89 -11.45 -5.28
CA MET A 3 -8.53 -11.95 -4.96
C MET A 3 -8.06 -13.26 -5.63
N PRO A 4 -8.90 -14.24 -6.01
CA PRO A 4 -8.41 -15.44 -6.70
C PRO A 4 -7.68 -15.14 -8.02
N ARG A 5 -8.08 -14.08 -8.72
CA ARG A 5 -7.49 -13.68 -10.01
C ARG A 5 -6.27 -12.77 -9.88
N LEU A 6 -6.15 -12.02 -8.78
CA LEU A 6 -4.98 -11.17 -8.54
C LEU A 6 -3.74 -12.02 -8.29
N GLN A 7 -2.64 -11.67 -8.94
CA GLN A 7 -1.36 -12.38 -8.81
C GLN A 7 -0.54 -11.84 -7.63
N HIS A 8 -0.51 -10.51 -7.46
CA HIS A 8 0.24 -9.85 -6.41
C HIS A 8 -0.38 -8.51 -6.02
N VAL A 9 -0.26 -8.14 -4.75
CA VAL A 9 -0.68 -6.86 -4.17
C VAL A 9 0.40 -6.45 -3.18
N ILE A 10 1.06 -5.33 -3.48
CA ILE A 10 2.08 -4.70 -2.63
C ILE A 10 1.45 -3.47 -2.01
N VAL A 11 1.54 -3.36 -0.70
CA VAL A 11 1.07 -2.18 0.03
C VAL A 11 2.23 -1.60 0.82
N VAL A 12 2.57 -0.33 0.59
CA VAL A 12 3.57 0.39 1.38
C VAL A 12 2.83 1.46 2.16
N VAL A 13 2.81 1.34 3.48
CA VAL A 13 2.02 2.24 4.35
C VAL A 13 2.85 2.73 5.51
N GLN A 14 2.44 3.86 6.08
CA GLN A 14 2.97 4.35 7.32
C GLN A 14 2.61 3.39 8.46
N ALA A 15 3.62 2.85 9.14
CA ALA A 15 3.40 2.16 10.41
C ALA A 15 2.89 3.13 11.48
N SER A 16 1.96 2.65 12.33
CA SER A 16 1.48 3.41 13.48
C SER A 16 2.65 3.78 14.41
N VAL A 17 2.75 5.07 14.72
CA VAL A 17 3.76 5.65 15.61
C VAL A 17 3.09 6.59 16.61
N GLY A 18 3.67 6.72 17.80
CA GLY A 18 3.22 7.66 18.83
C GLY A 18 1.77 7.44 19.29
N ASN A 19 1.05 8.54 19.52
CA ASN A 19 -0.30 8.54 20.09
C ASN A 19 -1.38 7.94 19.17
N VAL A 20 -1.08 7.73 17.88
CA VAL A 20 -1.99 7.15 16.88
C VAL A 20 -2.24 5.65 17.13
N VAL A 21 -1.39 4.98 17.91
CA VAL A 21 -1.61 3.61 18.37
C VAL A 21 -2.88 3.52 19.23
N TYR A 22 -3.09 4.50 20.13
CA TYR A 22 -4.20 4.51 21.08
C TYR A 22 -5.54 4.92 20.45
N SER A 23 -5.51 5.47 19.24
CA SER A 23 -6.71 5.95 18.55
C SER A 23 -7.39 4.86 17.69
N GLY A 24 -6.88 3.63 17.74
CA GLY A 24 -7.48 2.45 17.08
C GLY A 24 -6.95 2.12 15.69
N TYR A 25 -6.06 2.95 15.12
CA TYR A 25 -5.53 2.74 13.78
C TYR A 25 -4.82 1.39 13.60
N GLU A 26 -4.05 0.94 14.60
CA GLU A 26 -3.37 -0.36 14.53
C GLU A 26 -4.37 -1.53 14.57
N LYS A 27 -5.50 -1.39 15.29
CA LYS A 27 -6.60 -2.35 15.24
C LYS A 27 -7.27 -2.37 13.87
N TYR A 28 -7.61 -1.22 13.27
CA TYR A 28 -8.24 -1.21 11.94
C TYR A 28 -7.32 -1.77 10.87
N PHE A 29 -6.04 -1.41 10.93
CA PHE A 29 -5.04 -2.01 10.06
C PHE A 29 -5.02 -3.53 10.23
N TYR A 30 -5.01 -4.04 11.47
CA TYR A 30 -5.10 -5.48 11.74
C TYR A 30 -6.36 -6.11 11.15
N ASP A 31 -7.54 -5.53 11.39
CA ASP A 31 -8.82 -6.09 10.95
C ASP A 31 -8.95 -6.10 9.41
N MET A 32 -8.38 -5.09 8.72
CA MET A 32 -8.35 -5.03 7.26
C MET A 32 -7.32 -6.00 6.66
N VAL A 33 -6.10 -6.05 7.20
CA VAL A 33 -4.98 -6.77 6.61
C VAL A 33 -4.98 -8.26 6.96
N SER A 34 -5.31 -8.62 8.19
CA SER A 34 -5.13 -9.99 8.69
C SER A 34 -5.93 -11.04 7.92
N PRO A 35 -7.21 -10.81 7.54
CA PRO A 35 -7.96 -11.78 6.75
C PRO A 35 -7.32 -12.03 5.36
N LEU A 36 -6.83 -10.97 4.70
CA LEU A 36 -6.18 -11.06 3.40
C LEU A 36 -4.83 -11.76 3.49
N LYS A 37 -4.01 -11.39 4.47
CA LYS A 37 -2.69 -11.98 4.69
C LYS A 37 -2.79 -13.46 5.08
N LYS A 38 -3.76 -13.84 5.92
CA LYS A 38 -3.98 -15.24 6.30
C LYS A 38 -4.41 -16.10 5.10
N LYS A 39 -5.25 -15.55 4.22
CA LYS A 39 -5.79 -16.28 3.07
C LYS A 39 -4.84 -16.30 1.87
N TYR A 40 -4.03 -15.25 1.69
CA TYR A 40 -3.16 -15.07 0.53
C TYR A 40 -1.75 -14.58 0.91
N PRO A 41 -1.01 -15.31 1.76
CA PRO A 41 0.26 -14.85 2.32
C PRO A 41 1.34 -14.55 1.28
N ASN A 42 1.30 -15.24 0.13
CA ASN A 42 2.28 -15.06 -0.95
C ASN A 42 1.87 -13.97 -1.95
N LYS A 43 0.59 -13.54 -1.94
CA LYS A 43 0.05 -12.55 -2.89
C LYS A 43 -0.14 -11.18 -2.27
N PHE A 44 -0.39 -11.10 -0.97
CA PHE A 44 -0.67 -9.85 -0.27
C PHE A 44 0.45 -9.53 0.71
N LYS A 45 1.28 -8.53 0.37
CA LYS A 45 2.43 -8.13 1.17
C LYS A 45 2.32 -6.67 1.58
N VAL A 46 2.68 -6.40 2.83
CA VAL A 46 2.62 -5.06 3.41
C VAL A 46 3.98 -4.68 3.98
N TYR A 47 4.45 -3.51 3.60
CA TYR A 47 5.73 -2.93 3.98
C TYR A 47 5.54 -1.54 4.59
N THR A 48 6.57 -1.08 5.30
CA THR A 48 6.70 0.27 5.83
C THR A 48 8.16 0.68 5.73
N THR A 49 8.46 1.96 5.89
CA THR A 49 9.84 2.41 6.12
C THR A 49 10.37 1.95 7.47
N LYS A 50 11.69 1.77 7.60
CA LYS A 50 12.35 1.49 8.86
C LYS A 50 12.24 2.67 9.82
N ARG A 51 11.81 2.41 11.06
CA ARG A 51 11.59 3.43 12.09
C ARG A 51 12.80 4.33 12.34
N LYS A 52 14.02 3.78 12.31
CA LYS A 52 15.28 4.52 12.52
C LYS A 52 15.51 5.65 11.51
N LEU A 53 14.88 5.58 10.34
CA LEU A 53 15.05 6.57 9.26
C LEU A 53 14.15 7.79 9.42
N ASN A 54 13.15 7.74 10.32
CA ASN A 54 12.18 8.81 10.54
C ASN A 54 11.51 9.31 9.24
N LEU A 55 11.27 8.41 8.29
CA LEU A 55 10.61 8.71 7.02
C LEU A 55 9.11 8.45 7.14
N TYR A 56 8.33 9.48 6.83
CA TYR A 56 6.87 9.43 6.91
C TYR A 56 6.24 9.19 5.53
N ILE A 57 5.43 8.15 5.40
CA ILE A 57 4.72 7.83 4.16
C ILE A 57 3.39 8.59 4.15
N HIS A 58 3.38 9.75 3.49
CA HIS A 58 2.15 10.54 3.33
C HIS A 58 1.49 10.37 1.95
N SER A 59 2.10 9.61 1.04
CA SER A 59 1.58 9.41 -0.32
C SER A 59 0.25 8.65 -0.33
N LYS A 60 -0.65 9.02 -1.25
CA LYS A 60 -1.87 8.26 -1.57
C LYS A 60 -1.88 7.98 -3.07
N ILE A 61 -1.34 6.82 -3.41
CA ILE A 61 -1.06 6.43 -4.79
C ILE A 61 -1.57 5.01 -4.99
N VAL A 62 -2.19 4.76 -6.14
CA VAL A 62 -2.58 3.42 -6.59
C VAL A 62 -2.08 3.22 -8.01
N ILE A 63 -1.43 2.08 -8.25
CA ILE A 63 -1.03 1.62 -9.58
C ILE A 63 -1.66 0.25 -9.80
N ILE A 64 -2.29 0.03 -10.94
CA ILE A 64 -2.91 -1.25 -11.29
C ILE A 64 -2.41 -1.66 -12.67
N ASP A 65 -1.75 -2.82 -12.72
CA ASP A 65 -1.31 -3.53 -13.93
C ASP A 65 -0.49 -2.69 -14.93
N ASP A 66 0.20 -1.64 -14.46
CA ASP A 66 0.84 -0.63 -15.31
C ASP A 66 -0.12 -0.01 -16.35
N VAL A 67 -1.43 0.02 -16.08
CA VAL A 67 -2.48 0.59 -16.96
C VAL A 67 -3.16 1.79 -16.30
N TYR A 68 -3.37 1.72 -14.98
CA TYR A 68 -4.05 2.76 -14.23
C TYR A 68 -3.13 3.32 -13.14
N LEU A 69 -3.03 4.64 -13.08
CA LEU A 69 -2.34 5.39 -12.03
C LEU A 69 -3.31 6.39 -11.41
N SER A 70 -3.51 6.33 -10.10
CA SER A 70 -4.23 7.34 -9.33
C SER A 70 -3.28 8.00 -8.33
N ILE A 71 -3.30 9.32 -8.28
CA ILE A 71 -2.56 10.12 -7.30
C ILE A 71 -3.52 11.18 -6.74
N GLY A 72 -3.55 11.36 -5.43
CA GLY A 72 -4.43 12.37 -4.84
C GLY A 72 -4.30 12.51 -3.34
N SER A 73 -5.36 13.02 -2.73
CA SER A 73 -5.46 13.24 -1.28
C SER A 73 -6.12 12.07 -0.53
N ALA A 74 -6.94 11.27 -1.21
CA ALA A 74 -7.76 10.24 -0.57
C ALA A 74 -6.92 9.11 0.05
N ASN A 75 -6.96 8.99 1.38
CA ASN A 75 -6.35 7.88 2.09
C ASN A 75 -7.10 6.56 1.84
N TRP A 76 -6.42 5.43 2.01
CA TRP A 76 -7.08 4.13 2.03
C TRP A 76 -7.68 3.86 3.43
N ASN A 77 -8.71 4.63 3.77
CA ASN A 77 -9.51 4.48 4.98
C ASN A 77 -10.96 4.83 4.67
N ARG A 78 -11.83 4.68 5.66
CA ARG A 78 -13.25 4.96 5.48
C ARG A 78 -13.50 6.45 5.23
N ARG A 79 -12.91 7.35 6.01
CA ARG A 79 -13.12 8.81 5.92
C ARG A 79 -12.94 9.36 4.50
N SER A 80 -11.78 9.11 3.90
CA SER A 80 -11.46 9.57 2.56
C SER A 80 -12.30 8.89 1.47
N MET A 81 -12.88 7.72 1.75
CA MET A 81 -13.69 6.96 0.78
C MET A 81 -15.20 7.25 0.89
N THR A 82 -15.64 8.00 1.91
CA THR A 82 -17.08 8.25 2.13
C THR A 82 -17.44 9.69 2.48
N SER A 83 -16.60 10.40 3.24
CA SER A 83 -17.01 11.61 3.97
C SER A 83 -16.14 12.82 3.67
N ASP A 84 -14.82 12.68 3.75
CA ASP A 84 -13.91 13.80 3.55
C ASP A 84 -14.00 14.27 2.10
N SER A 85 -13.91 15.58 1.89
CA SER A 85 -13.77 16.13 0.54
C SER A 85 -12.38 15.81 0.01
N GLU A 86 -12.30 14.95 -1.00
CA GLU A 86 -11.05 14.46 -1.57
C GLU A 86 -10.96 14.76 -3.07
N LEU A 87 -9.74 14.81 -3.60
CA LEU A 87 -9.49 14.93 -5.04
C LEU A 87 -8.35 14.00 -5.46
N ASN A 88 -8.59 13.22 -6.51
CA ASN A 88 -7.60 12.38 -7.15
C ASN A 88 -7.54 12.67 -8.66
N ALA A 89 -6.33 12.67 -9.21
CA ALA A 89 -6.08 12.61 -10.64
C ALA A 89 -5.86 11.16 -11.04
N ASN A 90 -6.69 10.68 -11.98
CA ASN A 90 -6.61 9.33 -12.51
C ASN A 90 -6.07 9.39 -13.94
N VAL A 91 -4.97 8.70 -14.19
CA VAL A 91 -4.23 8.74 -15.44
C VAL A 91 -4.31 7.36 -16.09
N VAL A 92 -4.85 7.36 -17.31
CA VAL A 92 -4.81 6.24 -18.26
C VAL A 92 -4.25 6.83 -19.54
N ASP A 93 -3.08 6.35 -19.93
CA ASP A 93 -2.33 6.85 -21.07
C ASP A 93 -2.73 6.10 -22.35
N GLN A 94 -2.50 6.70 -23.51
CA GLN A 94 -2.61 6.05 -24.82
C GLN A 94 -1.24 5.54 -25.31
N ASP A 95 -0.14 6.12 -24.82
CA ASP A 95 1.20 5.64 -25.15
C ASP A 95 1.49 4.33 -24.43
N THR A 96 1.80 3.30 -25.21
CA THR A 96 2.01 1.93 -24.70
C THR A 96 3.40 1.40 -25.01
N ILE A 97 3.81 0.39 -24.25
CA ILE A 97 5.06 -0.33 -24.41
C ILE A 97 4.85 -1.82 -24.08
N LYS A 98 5.63 -2.71 -24.71
CA LYS A 98 5.66 -4.13 -24.36
C LYS A 98 6.53 -4.33 -23.12
N SER A 99 5.96 -4.84 -22.04
CA SER A 99 6.69 -5.15 -20.81
C SER A 99 7.56 -6.42 -20.97
N PRO A 100 8.52 -6.65 -20.06
CA PRO A 100 9.25 -7.92 -19.97
C PRO A 100 8.34 -9.14 -19.72
N ASP A 101 7.14 -8.94 -19.16
CA ASP A 101 6.11 -9.97 -19.02
C ASP A 101 5.44 -10.34 -20.37
N GLY A 102 5.82 -9.67 -21.47
CA GLY A 102 5.32 -9.92 -22.81
C GLY A 102 3.96 -9.30 -23.11
N ILE A 103 3.40 -8.50 -22.20
CA ILE A 103 2.11 -7.82 -22.34
C ILE A 103 2.29 -6.33 -22.65
N THR A 104 1.31 -5.74 -23.34
CA THR A 104 1.30 -4.30 -23.62
C THR A 104 0.70 -3.54 -22.44
N VAL A 105 1.41 -2.51 -21.96
CA VAL A 105 1.03 -1.69 -20.80
C VAL A 105 1.22 -0.20 -21.10
N ASN A 106 0.72 0.68 -20.23
CA ASN A 106 0.85 2.13 -20.39
C ASN A 106 2.25 2.60 -19.98
N LYS A 107 2.89 3.38 -20.85
CA LYS A 107 4.28 3.82 -20.67
C LYS A 107 4.45 4.66 -19.41
N LEU A 108 3.55 5.62 -19.18
CA LEU A 108 3.60 6.49 -18.00
C LEU A 108 3.40 5.73 -16.69
N ALA A 109 2.39 4.88 -16.59
CA ALA A 109 2.11 4.12 -15.38
C ALA A 109 3.27 3.15 -15.05
N ARG A 110 3.84 2.50 -16.08
CA ARG A 110 5.03 1.65 -15.94
C ARG A 110 6.26 2.42 -15.46
N ASP A 111 6.63 3.52 -16.12
CA ASP A 111 7.80 4.34 -15.72
C ASP A 111 7.64 4.82 -14.27
N PHE A 112 6.45 5.30 -13.91
CA PHE A 112 6.16 5.73 -12.55
C PHE A 112 6.36 4.59 -11.54
N ARG A 113 5.84 3.39 -11.84
CA ARG A 113 6.01 2.20 -11.00
C ARG A 113 7.48 1.83 -10.84
N ILE A 114 8.27 1.83 -11.92
CA ILE A 114 9.70 1.51 -11.88
C ILE A 114 10.45 2.52 -11.00
N ARG A 115 10.19 3.82 -11.14
CA ARG A 115 10.80 4.85 -10.29
C ARG A 115 10.45 4.68 -8.81
N LYS A 116 9.20 4.31 -8.50
CA LYS A 116 8.80 4.02 -7.12
C LYS A 116 9.47 2.75 -6.60
N PHE A 117 9.62 1.72 -7.43
CA PHE A 117 10.35 0.52 -7.04
C PHE A 117 11.82 0.82 -6.82
N HIS A 118 12.44 1.65 -7.67
CA HIS A 118 13.81 2.12 -7.50
C HIS A 118 13.99 2.83 -6.16
N GLU A 119 13.10 3.79 -5.86
CA GLU A 119 13.10 4.52 -4.58
C GLU A 119 13.00 3.57 -3.38
N MET A 120 12.06 2.62 -3.42
CA MET A 120 11.77 1.74 -2.29
C MET A 120 12.80 0.62 -2.10
N THR A 121 13.37 0.09 -3.19
CA THR A 121 14.24 -1.09 -3.16
C THR A 121 15.72 -0.76 -3.28
N GLY A 122 16.08 0.43 -3.79
CA GLY A 122 17.47 0.80 -4.12
C GLY A 122 18.02 0.13 -5.40
N VAL A 123 17.27 -0.78 -6.03
CA VAL A 123 17.66 -1.40 -7.30
C VAL A 123 17.58 -0.35 -8.41
N SER A 124 18.58 -0.28 -9.29
CA SER A 124 18.61 0.74 -10.37
C SER A 124 17.43 0.61 -11.32
N TYR A 125 17.03 1.74 -11.92
CA TYR A 125 15.95 1.81 -12.90
C TYR A 125 16.12 0.76 -14.01
N ASP A 126 17.29 0.71 -14.67
CA ASP A 126 17.53 -0.20 -15.80
C ASP A 126 17.39 -1.67 -15.43
N LYS A 127 17.80 -2.04 -14.21
CA LYS A 127 17.64 -3.42 -13.71
C LYS A 127 16.16 -3.74 -13.49
N LEU A 128 15.41 -2.82 -12.90
CA LEU A 128 13.97 -2.99 -12.67
C LEU A 128 13.15 -2.97 -13.97
N ASP A 129 13.55 -2.18 -14.96
CA ASP A 129 12.88 -2.13 -16.25
C ASP A 129 13.08 -3.41 -17.06
N ALA A 130 14.23 -4.09 -16.89
CA ALA A 130 14.49 -5.38 -17.51
C ALA A 130 13.77 -6.57 -16.84
N MET A 131 13.23 -6.39 -15.62
CA MET A 131 12.58 -7.46 -14.85
C MET A 131 11.11 -7.65 -15.24
N THR A 132 10.65 -8.91 -15.12
CA THR A 132 9.20 -9.19 -15.02
C THR A 132 8.63 -8.50 -13.78
N PHE A 133 7.33 -8.27 -13.75
CA PHE A 133 6.70 -7.66 -12.58
C PHE A 133 6.94 -8.46 -11.30
N LEU A 134 6.88 -9.79 -11.37
CA LEU A 134 7.08 -10.66 -10.20
C LEU A 134 8.53 -10.61 -9.69
N ASP A 135 9.52 -10.57 -10.57
CA ASP A 135 10.93 -10.45 -10.18
C ASP A 135 11.21 -9.08 -9.54
N ALA A 136 10.64 -8.02 -10.11
CA ALA A 136 10.74 -6.67 -9.55
C ALA A 136 10.03 -6.57 -8.19
N ALA A 137 8.86 -7.20 -8.04
CA ALA A 137 8.13 -7.28 -6.78
C ALA A 137 8.91 -8.03 -5.69
N ALA A 138 9.62 -9.11 -6.06
CA ALA A 138 10.46 -9.87 -5.13
C ALA A 138 11.60 -9.01 -4.52
N GLN A 139 12.04 -7.95 -5.20
CA GLN A 139 13.04 -7.03 -4.65
C GLN A 139 12.57 -6.28 -3.40
N PHE A 140 11.26 -6.19 -3.14
CA PHE A 140 10.75 -5.64 -1.88
C PHE A 140 11.10 -6.51 -0.69
N ASP A 141 11.11 -7.84 -0.83
CA ASP A 141 11.52 -8.74 0.25
C ASP A 141 13.03 -8.65 0.49
N VAL A 142 13.81 -8.58 -0.60
CA VAL A 142 15.27 -8.39 -0.54
C VAL A 142 15.59 -7.09 0.19
N ALA A 143 14.96 -5.98 -0.21
CA ALA A 143 15.13 -4.71 0.46
C ALA A 143 14.68 -4.80 1.91
N ALA A 144 13.51 -5.36 2.21
CA ALA A 144 13.02 -5.46 3.58
C ALA A 144 13.91 -6.30 4.52
N ALA A 145 14.70 -7.23 3.98
CA ALA A 145 15.65 -8.05 4.74
C ALA A 145 17.04 -7.40 4.91
N ASP A 146 17.43 -6.45 4.05
CA ASP A 146 18.69 -5.72 4.14
C ASP A 146 18.57 -4.57 5.14
N ASP A 147 19.36 -4.55 6.22
CA ASP A 147 19.35 -3.51 7.26
C ASP A 147 19.68 -2.09 6.78
N MET A 148 20.36 -1.95 5.64
CA MET A 148 20.76 -0.67 5.05
C MET A 148 19.69 -0.04 4.14
N SER A 149 18.68 -0.82 3.74
CA SER A 149 17.59 -0.35 2.87
C SER A 149 16.57 0.56 3.59
N LEU A 150 15.61 1.09 2.83
CA LEU A 150 14.48 1.86 3.36
C LEU A 150 13.40 1.01 4.05
N LEU A 151 13.15 -0.21 3.56
CA LEU A 151 11.93 -0.96 3.88
C LEU A 151 12.10 -1.95 5.02
N GLN A 152 10.98 -2.31 5.63
CA GLN A 152 10.80 -3.48 6.48
C GLN A 152 9.39 -4.04 6.28
N ILE A 153 9.19 -5.33 6.57
CA ILE A 153 7.86 -5.95 6.54
C ILE A 153 7.00 -5.37 7.66
N LEU A 154 5.79 -4.91 7.33
CA LEU A 154 4.79 -4.55 8.34
C LEU A 154 3.93 -5.78 8.66
N SER A 155 4.07 -6.27 9.89
CA SER A 155 3.25 -7.38 10.39
C SER A 155 1.98 -6.84 11.04
N ALA A 156 0.84 -7.40 10.66
CA ALA A 156 -0.41 -7.23 11.39
C ALA A 156 -0.33 -8.08 12.67
N LYS A 157 0.20 -7.49 13.74
CA LYS A 157 0.28 -8.14 15.06
C LYS A 157 -1.04 -7.96 15.81
N THR A 158 -1.45 -8.99 16.52
CA THR A 158 -2.58 -8.89 17.45
C THR A 158 -2.08 -8.42 18.80
N TYR A 159 -2.76 -7.45 19.39
CA TYR A 159 -2.52 -7.01 20.76
C TYR A 159 -3.76 -7.23 21.61
N LEU A 160 -3.58 -7.48 22.92
CA LEU A 160 -4.69 -7.73 23.85
C LEU A 160 -5.70 -6.58 23.86
N TYR A 161 -5.23 -5.34 23.67
CA TYR A 161 -6.11 -4.17 23.62
C TYR A 161 -7.04 -4.15 22.39
N HIS A 162 -6.73 -4.88 21.31
CA HIS A 162 -7.63 -4.99 20.15
C HIS A 162 -8.97 -5.66 20.51
N ILE A 163 -8.98 -6.49 21.56
CA ILE A 163 -10.16 -7.23 22.04
C ILE A 163 -11.06 -6.33 22.90
N VAL A 164 -10.45 -5.42 23.67
CA VAL A 164 -11.15 -4.46 24.54
C VAL A 164 -11.37 -3.10 23.87
N PHE A 165 -11.00 -2.93 22.61
CA PHE A 165 -11.22 -1.69 21.87
C PHE A 165 -12.72 -1.51 21.61
N LEU A 166 -13.34 -0.58 22.34
CA LEU A 166 -14.77 -0.28 22.28
C LEU A 166 -15.10 0.59 21.06
N ASP A 167 -16.26 0.34 20.43
CA ASP A 167 -16.76 1.14 19.30
C ASP A 167 -16.92 2.63 19.66
N SER A 168 -17.13 2.95 20.94
CA SER A 168 -17.18 4.33 21.43
C SER A 168 -15.87 5.10 21.19
N ILE A 169 -14.70 4.44 21.31
CA ILE A 169 -13.40 5.06 21.01
C ILE A 169 -13.28 5.30 19.51
N ARG A 170 -13.77 4.36 18.68
CA ARG A 170 -13.84 4.57 17.22
C ARG A 170 -14.64 5.83 16.90
N GLN A 171 -15.84 5.94 17.44
CA GLN A 171 -16.74 7.05 17.11
C GLN A 171 -16.16 8.42 17.48
N GLN A 172 -15.32 8.50 18.51
CA GLN A 172 -14.64 9.75 18.86
C GLN A 172 -13.51 10.14 17.89
N VAL A 173 -12.82 9.16 17.31
CA VAL A 173 -11.61 9.38 16.48
C VAL A 173 -11.92 9.35 14.98
N ASP A 174 -12.80 8.43 14.56
CA ASP A 174 -13.23 8.18 13.18
C ASP A 174 -14.75 7.85 13.17
N PRO A 175 -15.62 8.86 13.38
CA PRO A 175 -17.06 8.67 13.41
C PRO A 175 -17.61 8.14 12.08
N GLN A 176 -18.67 7.33 12.18
CA GLN A 176 -19.45 6.97 11.01
C GLN A 176 -20.39 8.13 10.68
N ASP A 177 -20.02 8.95 9.69
CA ASP A 177 -20.98 9.89 9.12
C ASP A 177 -22.13 9.11 8.46
N THR A 178 -23.34 9.46 8.85
CA THR A 178 -24.58 8.99 8.24
C THR A 178 -25.41 10.22 7.91
N CYS A 179 -25.92 10.30 6.69
CA CYS A 179 -26.91 11.31 6.35
C CYS A 179 -28.26 10.81 6.89
N ASN A 180 -28.81 11.50 7.89
CA ASN A 180 -30.21 11.32 8.23
C ASN A 180 -31.03 12.03 7.15
N THR A 181 -31.87 11.25 6.45
CA THR A 181 -32.83 11.76 5.47
C THR A 181 -33.81 12.74 6.08
#